data_AF-A0A7Z9XEL6-F1
#
_entry.id   AF-A0A7Z9XEL6-F1
#
_cell.length_a   1.000
_cell.length_b   1.000
_cell.length_c   1.000
_cell.angle_alpha   90.00
_cell.angle_beta   90.00
_cell.angle_gamma   90.00
#
_symmetry.space_group_name_H-M   'P 1'
#
loop_
_entity.id
_entity.type
_entity.pdbx_description
1 polymer ?
#
loop_
_entity_poly.entity_id
_entity_poly.type
_entity_poly.pdbx_seq_one_letter_code
_entity_poly.pdbx_strand_id
1 'polypeptide(L)'
;FVSNKMSTWNDTNQFPHNNFIWRGIDGTEVFACVPPVHFISWMEPAQVFESWNRFLDKDACDESLHMFGYGDGGSGVTEEMLALYQRLKKLPGLPRLRLTTGREYLHSAFQQQQRLATWEGELYLEMHRGTFTTKAALKRENRRGEFLAFETEVLCTIAALTGADYPLAALRDAWKKLLLNQFHDILPGSHTAAVYWDALESYKEMKSVFATARDNAIGSLTRGSSPSDFTFFNPFSFPRDTIAELPCSTPGPSALNIQKQYVPGGAERWVVRTGEVQPFSFARWDPEMEVTGDMCAGCSTLASPFFELNLDDGGSICRIVDKVRDREVLAPAAIGNEWQLFEDKPGVYNAWDLLETFEEHKLDMPDWSSLEVVEEGPLSAAICLRRQFYNSRAEQVIRVYAHVPRIDFETFVSWHESERILKVAFPVRVKAQHYLTDTSAGALERPIHRNTSWEQAR
;
A
#
# COMPACT_ATOMS: atom_id res chain seq x y z
N PHE A 1 22.07 -1.43 10.00
CA PHE A 1 20.88 -2.19 9.58
C PHE A 1 21.22 -3.68 9.62
N VAL A 2 20.30 -4.53 10.10
CA VAL A 2 20.45 -6.00 10.07
C VAL A 2 19.14 -6.62 9.60
N SER A 3 19.20 -7.55 8.65
CA SER A 3 18.03 -8.32 8.18
C SER A 3 18.43 -9.74 7.82
N ASN A 4 17.59 -10.73 8.09
CA ASN A 4 17.89 -12.13 7.75
C ASN A 4 17.17 -12.62 6.48
N LYS A 5 16.12 -11.92 6.05
CA LYS A 5 15.24 -12.41 4.97
C LYS A 5 15.96 -12.46 3.61
N MET A 6 16.77 -11.43 3.30
CA MET A 6 17.42 -11.31 2.00
C MET A 6 18.42 -12.43 1.66
N SER A 7 19.09 -12.98 2.67
CA SER A 7 20.10 -14.03 2.49
C SER A 7 19.52 -15.44 2.49
N THR A 8 18.28 -15.60 2.97
CA THR A 8 17.69 -16.92 3.25
C THR A 8 16.43 -17.21 2.45
N TRP A 9 15.67 -16.19 2.05
CA TRP A 9 14.32 -16.36 1.53
C TRP A 9 14.12 -15.85 0.10
N ASN A 10 15.17 -15.39 -0.61
CA ASN A 10 15.00 -15.17 -2.05
C ASN A 10 14.80 -16.53 -2.74
N ASP A 11 13.76 -16.64 -3.57
CA ASP A 11 13.41 -17.88 -4.26
C ASP A 11 14.24 -18.11 -5.55
N THR A 12 14.71 -17.03 -6.18
CA THR A 12 15.34 -17.08 -7.51
C THR A 12 16.81 -16.69 -7.46
N ASN A 13 17.14 -15.54 -6.85
CA ASN A 13 18.50 -14.99 -6.84
C ASN A 13 19.12 -14.99 -5.44
N GLN A 14 20.33 -15.53 -5.33
CA GLN A 14 21.15 -15.34 -4.14
C GLN A 14 21.58 -13.87 -4.04
N PHE A 15 21.27 -13.22 -2.91
CA PHE A 15 21.74 -11.86 -2.65
C PHE A 15 23.28 -11.82 -2.55
N PRO A 16 23.96 -10.88 -3.24
CA PRO A 16 25.40 -10.99 -3.50
C PRO A 16 26.31 -10.57 -2.33
N HIS A 17 25.76 -10.01 -1.24
CA HIS A 17 26.55 -9.50 -0.12
C HIS A 17 25.96 -9.92 1.23
N ASN A 18 26.79 -10.08 2.24
CA ASN A 18 26.42 -10.22 3.63
C ASN A 18 26.73 -8.96 4.45
N ASN A 19 27.80 -8.23 4.15
CA ASN A 19 28.11 -6.92 4.73
C ASN A 19 28.32 -5.92 3.59
N PHE A 20 27.54 -4.84 3.57
CA PHE A 20 27.56 -3.87 2.47
C PHE A 20 27.12 -2.48 2.94
N ILE A 21 27.36 -1.47 2.10
CA ILE A 21 26.82 -0.13 2.27
C ILE A 21 25.46 -0.11 1.56
N TRP A 22 24.38 0.17 2.29
CA TRP A 22 23.05 0.34 1.70
C TRP A 22 22.76 1.83 1.53
N ARG A 23 22.61 2.25 0.28
CA ARG A 23 22.37 3.64 -0.10
C ARG A 23 20.89 3.82 -0.49
N GLY A 24 20.21 4.73 0.22
CA GLY A 24 18.84 5.12 -0.06
C GLY A 24 18.70 5.92 -1.36
N ILE A 25 17.46 6.16 -1.77
CA ILE A 25 17.13 6.90 -3.00
C ILE A 25 17.58 8.37 -2.97
N ASP A 26 17.82 8.91 -1.78
CA ASP A 26 18.32 10.26 -1.52
C ASP A 26 19.86 10.32 -1.42
N GLY A 27 20.54 9.17 -1.55
CA GLY A 27 21.99 9.05 -1.38
C GLY A 27 22.45 8.85 0.07
N THR A 28 21.55 8.83 1.06
CA THR A 28 21.92 8.54 2.45
C THR A 28 22.40 7.10 2.58
N GLU A 29 23.50 6.89 3.30
CA GLU A 29 24.13 5.57 3.44
C GLU A 29 23.99 5.01 4.86
N VAL A 30 23.75 3.70 4.95
CA VAL A 30 23.80 2.94 6.20
C VAL A 30 24.59 1.64 6.02
N PHE A 31 25.30 1.22 7.05
CA PHE A 31 25.92 -0.11 7.07
C PHE A 31 24.86 -1.19 7.23
N ALA A 32 24.85 -2.15 6.33
CA ALA A 32 23.86 -3.22 6.26
C ALA A 32 24.53 -4.59 6.38
N CYS A 33 23.98 -5.42 7.28
CA CYS A 33 24.36 -6.81 7.44
C CYS A 33 23.17 -7.72 7.14
N VAL A 34 23.36 -8.69 6.24
CA VAL A 34 22.44 -9.80 6.03
C VAL A 34 23.14 -11.11 6.34
N PRO A 35 22.97 -11.67 7.56
CA PRO A 35 23.71 -12.85 8.00
C PRO A 35 23.51 -14.04 7.06
N PRO A 36 24.54 -14.86 6.81
CA PRO A 36 24.54 -15.86 5.73
C PRO A 36 23.63 -17.07 5.97
N VAL A 37 23.13 -17.24 7.20
CA VAL A 37 22.27 -18.35 7.61
C VAL A 37 21.08 -17.82 8.39
N HIS A 38 20.05 -18.67 8.54
CA HIS A 38 18.83 -18.33 9.26
C HIS A 38 19.10 -17.91 10.70
N PHE A 39 18.28 -16.98 11.23
CA PHE A 39 18.44 -16.47 12.61
C PHE A 39 18.06 -17.50 13.69
N ILE A 40 17.32 -18.54 13.30
CA ILE A 40 17.00 -19.70 14.14
C ILE A 40 18.03 -20.79 13.86
N SER A 41 18.95 -20.99 14.81
CA SER A 41 19.97 -22.04 14.75
C SER A 41 20.30 -22.57 16.15
N TRP A 42 20.99 -23.71 16.21
CA TRP A 42 21.17 -24.51 17.43
C TRP A 42 22.62 -24.59 17.90
N MET A 43 23.50 -23.76 17.33
CA MET A 43 24.94 -23.78 17.63
C MET A 43 25.58 -25.15 17.36
N GLU A 44 25.10 -25.86 16.33
CA GLU A 44 25.71 -27.12 15.91
C GLU A 44 26.99 -26.87 15.09
N PRO A 45 28.01 -27.76 15.16
CA PRO A 45 29.24 -27.60 14.38
C PRO A 45 29.00 -27.37 12.88
N ALA A 46 28.03 -28.10 12.30
CA ALA A 46 27.68 -27.99 10.88
C ALA A 46 27.13 -26.60 10.53
N GLN A 47 26.28 -26.03 11.39
CA GLN A 47 25.69 -24.70 11.20
C GLN A 47 26.74 -23.58 11.33
N VAL A 48 27.69 -23.75 12.24
CA VAL A 48 28.83 -22.83 12.38
C VAL A 48 29.70 -22.85 11.12
N PHE A 49 30.02 -24.04 10.61
CA PHE A 49 30.75 -24.18 9.35
C PHE A 49 29.99 -23.58 8.17
N GLU A 50 28.70 -23.86 8.05
CA GLU A 50 27.85 -23.33 7.00
C GLU A 50 27.84 -21.79 7.03
N SER A 51 27.66 -21.20 8.21
CA SER A 51 27.65 -19.75 8.39
C SER A 51 28.95 -19.08 7.93
N TRP A 52 30.11 -19.70 8.18
CA TRP A 52 31.36 -19.19 7.64
C TRP A 52 31.50 -19.44 6.14
N ASN A 53 31.19 -20.64 5.67
CA ASN A 53 31.35 -21.00 4.26
C ASN A 53 30.48 -20.14 3.34
N ARG A 54 29.23 -19.87 3.73
CA ARG A 54 28.27 -19.05 2.97
C ARG A 54 28.51 -17.55 3.05
N PHE A 55 29.36 -17.07 3.97
CA PHE A 55 29.69 -15.65 4.07
C PHE A 55 30.47 -15.19 2.82
N LEU A 56 29.94 -14.24 2.06
CA LEU A 56 30.46 -13.86 0.75
C LEU A 56 31.59 -12.81 0.84
N ASP A 57 31.50 -11.85 1.76
CA ASP A 57 32.43 -10.71 1.81
C ASP A 57 33.69 -10.97 2.66
N LYS A 58 34.26 -12.18 2.56
CA LYS A 58 35.47 -12.58 3.30
C LYS A 58 36.70 -11.72 3.00
N ASP A 59 36.75 -11.09 1.83
CA ASP A 59 37.85 -10.21 1.41
C ASP A 59 37.78 -8.83 2.10
N ALA A 60 36.58 -8.42 2.52
CA ALA A 60 36.33 -7.15 3.19
C ALA A 60 36.27 -7.28 4.72
N CYS A 61 35.83 -8.44 5.23
CA CYS A 61 35.65 -8.70 6.66
C CYS A 61 36.08 -10.14 7.02
N ASP A 62 36.86 -10.30 8.09
CA ASP A 62 37.30 -11.60 8.60
C ASP A 62 36.34 -12.20 9.66
N GLU A 63 35.22 -11.54 9.93
CA GLU A 63 34.19 -11.97 10.86
C GLU A 63 32.81 -12.08 10.18
N SER A 64 32.06 -13.13 10.50
CA SER A 64 30.68 -13.35 10.06
C SER A 64 29.74 -13.38 11.27
N LEU A 65 28.53 -12.82 11.13
CA LEU A 65 27.51 -12.87 12.18
C LEU A 65 26.73 -14.19 12.11
N HIS A 66 26.82 -14.98 13.18
CA HIS A 66 26.01 -16.17 13.39
C HIS A 66 25.00 -15.94 14.52
N MET A 67 23.72 -16.00 14.21
CA MET A 67 22.63 -15.88 15.18
C MET A 67 22.11 -17.27 15.54
N PHE A 68 21.76 -17.48 16.81
CA PHE A 68 21.29 -18.76 17.32
C PHE A 68 20.26 -18.54 18.44
N GLY A 69 19.43 -19.56 18.69
CA GLY A 69 18.27 -19.49 19.56
C GLY A 69 16.98 -19.82 18.83
N TYR A 70 15.92 -20.05 19.59
CA TYR A 70 14.56 -20.16 19.06
C TYR A 70 14.03 -18.79 18.65
N GLY A 71 13.43 -18.71 17.47
CA GLY A 71 12.68 -17.56 16.96
C GLY A 71 11.20 -17.89 16.76
N ASP A 72 10.48 -17.06 16.00
CA ASP A 72 9.10 -17.30 15.55
C ASP A 72 8.12 -17.70 16.66
N GLY A 73 8.18 -16.98 17.79
CA GLY A 73 7.37 -17.24 18.99
C GLY A 73 8.04 -18.15 20.03
N GLY A 74 9.30 -18.53 19.83
CA GLY A 74 10.08 -19.34 20.77
C GLY A 74 10.88 -18.55 21.83
N SER A 75 11.46 -19.29 22.78
CA SER A 75 12.07 -18.76 24.02
C SER A 75 13.52 -18.26 23.93
N GLY A 76 14.08 -18.05 22.73
CA GLY A 76 15.45 -17.57 22.55
C GLY A 76 16.54 -18.63 22.78
N VAL A 77 17.69 -18.24 23.35
CA VAL A 77 18.87 -19.11 23.53
C VAL A 77 18.73 -20.01 24.76
N THR A 78 19.10 -21.30 24.65
CA THR A 78 19.09 -22.24 25.79
C THR A 78 20.45 -22.47 26.43
N GLU A 79 20.46 -23.06 27.62
CA GLU A 79 21.68 -23.46 28.33
C GLU A 79 22.49 -24.50 27.53
N GLU A 80 21.82 -25.43 26.82
CA GLU A 80 22.47 -26.43 25.98
C GLU A 80 23.20 -25.79 24.81
N MET A 81 22.60 -24.78 24.16
CA MET A 81 23.25 -24.02 23.09
C MET A 81 24.50 -23.30 23.60
N LEU A 82 24.45 -22.73 24.80
CA LEU A 82 25.63 -22.12 25.44
C LEU A 82 26.70 -23.15 25.80
N ALA A 83 26.31 -24.33 26.30
CA ALA A 83 27.22 -25.43 26.57
C ALA A 83 27.91 -25.94 25.29
N LEU A 84 27.17 -26.02 24.18
CA LEU A 84 27.72 -26.34 22.85
C LEU A 84 28.72 -25.27 22.41
N TYR A 85 28.38 -23.99 22.49
CA TYR A 85 29.32 -22.89 22.18
C TYR A 85 30.64 -23.04 22.96
N GLN A 86 30.60 -23.33 24.26
CA GLN A 86 31.81 -23.49 25.09
C GLN A 86 32.69 -24.65 24.64
N ARG A 87 32.10 -25.71 24.06
CA ARG A 87 32.82 -26.85 23.48
C ARG A 87 33.38 -26.49 22.11
N LEU A 88 32.57 -25.92 21.22
CA LEU A 88 32.96 -25.57 19.85
C LEU A 88 34.08 -24.54 19.81
N LYS A 89 34.09 -23.56 20.73
CA LYS A 89 35.15 -22.56 20.86
C LYS A 89 36.55 -23.19 21.05
N LYS A 90 36.63 -24.42 21.58
CA LYS A 90 37.88 -25.14 21.84
C LYS A 90 38.22 -26.16 20.74
N LEU A 91 37.35 -26.37 19.77
CA LEU A 91 37.52 -27.40 18.75
C LEU A 91 38.39 -26.89 17.59
N PRO A 92 39.53 -27.53 17.29
CA PRO A 92 40.37 -27.14 16.17
C PRO A 92 39.67 -27.43 14.84
N GLY A 93 39.93 -26.58 13.83
CA GLY A 93 39.34 -26.69 12.50
C GLY A 93 38.02 -25.94 12.31
N LEU A 94 37.39 -25.46 13.39
CA LEU A 94 36.26 -24.53 13.30
C LEU A 94 36.72 -23.07 13.17
N PRO A 95 35.89 -22.19 12.58
CA PRO A 95 36.05 -20.75 12.72
C PRO A 95 36.17 -20.33 14.18
N ARG A 96 36.96 -19.29 14.48
CA ARG A 96 37.10 -18.77 15.84
C ARG A 96 35.78 -18.16 16.29
N LEU A 97 35.22 -18.68 17.38
CA LEU A 97 33.94 -18.22 17.91
C LEU A 97 34.11 -17.16 19.00
N ARG A 98 33.33 -16.09 18.89
CA ARG A 98 33.22 -15.00 19.86
C ARG A 98 31.74 -14.68 20.09
N LEU A 99 31.24 -14.89 21.30
CA LEU A 99 29.99 -14.27 21.74
C LEU A 99 30.17 -12.77 21.84
N THR A 100 29.25 -12.03 21.25
CA THR A 100 29.27 -10.57 21.15
C THR A 100 27.84 -10.06 20.98
N THR A 101 27.64 -8.76 21.13
CA THR A 101 26.36 -8.13 20.79
C THR A 101 26.30 -7.76 19.30
N GLY A 102 25.10 -7.64 18.73
CA GLY A 102 24.95 -7.15 17.36
C GLY A 102 25.58 -5.77 17.15
N ARG A 103 25.54 -4.90 18.17
CA ARG A 103 26.19 -3.59 18.14
C ARG A 103 27.71 -3.71 17.99
N GLU A 104 28.35 -4.51 18.83
CA GLU A 104 29.81 -4.71 18.79
C GLU A 104 30.25 -5.35 17.48
N TYR A 105 29.50 -6.34 16.98
CA TYR A 105 29.77 -6.93 15.66
C TYR A 105 29.70 -5.87 14.56
N LEU A 106 28.63 -5.06 14.51
CA LEU A 106 28.50 -4.01 13.49
C LEU A 106 29.62 -2.96 13.58
N HIS A 107 30.12 -2.65 14.77
CA HIS A 107 31.28 -1.77 14.90
C HIS A 107 32.58 -2.43 14.43
N SER A 108 32.76 -3.73 14.65
CA SER A 108 33.93 -4.52 14.26
C SER A 108 33.98 -4.74 12.74
N ALA A 109 32.89 -5.28 12.18
CA ALA A 109 32.80 -5.73 10.79
C ALA A 109 32.87 -4.58 9.77
N PHE A 110 32.54 -3.35 10.19
CA PHE A 110 32.49 -2.17 9.33
C PHE A 110 33.63 -1.18 9.60
N GLN A 111 34.76 -1.63 10.17
CA GLN A 111 35.96 -0.77 10.30
C GLN A 111 36.65 -0.52 8.95
N GLN A 112 36.62 -1.49 8.03
CA GLN A 112 37.26 -1.40 6.71
C GLN A 112 36.25 -1.03 5.59
N GLN A 113 35.52 0.07 5.79
CA GLN A 113 34.39 0.47 4.94
C GLN A 113 34.72 0.58 3.45
N GLN A 114 35.96 0.97 3.11
CA GLN A 114 36.41 1.17 1.72
C GLN A 114 36.40 -0.11 0.87
N ARG A 115 36.29 -1.29 1.49
CA ARG A 115 36.24 -2.58 0.80
C ARG A 115 34.84 -3.12 0.59
N LEU A 116 33.82 -2.48 1.16
CA LEU A 116 32.44 -2.94 1.07
C LEU A 116 31.80 -2.49 -0.24
N ALA A 117 31.04 -3.39 -0.85
CA ALA A 117 30.19 -3.04 -1.98
C ALA A 117 29.03 -2.12 -1.54
N THR A 118 28.52 -1.34 -2.47
CA THR A 118 27.32 -0.51 -2.27
C THR A 118 26.13 -1.13 -2.99
N TRP A 119 25.01 -1.28 -2.29
CA TRP A 119 23.71 -1.59 -2.87
C TRP A 119 22.85 -0.32 -2.87
N GLU A 120 22.36 0.10 -4.02
CA GLU A 120 21.55 1.31 -4.17
C GLU A 120 20.07 0.97 -4.34
N GLY A 121 19.20 1.70 -3.63
CA GLY A 121 17.76 1.56 -3.74
C GLY A 121 17.19 0.40 -2.93
N GLU A 122 16.16 -0.27 -3.44
CA GLU A 122 15.40 -1.25 -2.67
C GLU A 122 16.12 -2.59 -2.49
N LEU A 123 15.89 -3.24 -1.34
CA LEU A 123 16.18 -4.65 -1.12
C LEU A 123 14.91 -5.44 -1.43
N TYR A 124 14.73 -5.81 -2.70
CA TYR A 124 13.54 -6.55 -3.15
C TYR A 124 13.62 -8.01 -2.66
N LEU A 125 12.72 -8.40 -1.75
CA LEU A 125 12.58 -9.78 -1.31
C LEU A 125 11.77 -10.56 -2.33
N GLU A 126 12.37 -11.60 -2.88
CA GLU A 126 11.78 -12.37 -3.99
C GLU A 126 10.78 -13.43 -3.52
N MET A 127 10.31 -13.39 -2.27
CA MET A 127 9.37 -14.37 -1.74
C MET A 127 8.27 -13.64 -0.97
N HIS A 128 7.15 -14.33 -0.73
CA HIS A 128 6.01 -13.81 0.00
C HIS A 128 5.27 -12.65 -0.71
N ARG A 129 5.19 -12.66 -2.05
CA ARG A 129 4.49 -11.62 -2.85
C ARG A 129 2.97 -11.56 -2.62
N GLY A 130 2.33 -12.66 -2.22
CA GLY A 130 0.91 -12.71 -1.85
C GLY A 130 0.56 -11.83 -0.64
N THR A 131 1.55 -11.47 0.18
CA THR A 131 1.35 -10.56 1.33
C THR A 131 0.84 -9.17 0.95
N PHE A 132 1.09 -8.73 -0.29
CA PHE A 132 0.61 -7.44 -0.78
C PHE A 132 -0.92 -7.40 -0.98
N THR A 133 -1.54 -8.54 -1.29
CA THR A 133 -2.96 -8.62 -1.69
C THR A 133 -3.85 -9.32 -0.65
N THR A 134 -3.31 -10.29 0.09
CA THR A 134 -4.08 -11.03 1.10
C THR A 134 -4.66 -10.08 2.17
N LYS A 135 -5.82 -10.42 2.74
CA LYS A 135 -6.51 -9.60 3.77
C LYS A 135 -6.61 -8.11 3.40
N ALA A 136 -7.04 -7.81 2.17
CA ALA A 136 -7.16 -6.44 1.64
C ALA A 136 -7.92 -5.46 2.56
N ALA A 137 -8.93 -5.92 3.31
CA ALA A 137 -9.63 -5.10 4.29
C ALA A 137 -8.69 -4.53 5.36
N LEU A 138 -7.73 -5.32 5.85
CA LEU A 138 -6.76 -4.89 6.86
C LEU A 138 -5.85 -3.78 6.30
N LYS A 139 -5.35 -3.94 5.07
CA LYS A 139 -4.58 -2.90 4.38
C LYS A 139 -5.39 -1.61 4.20
N ARG A 140 -6.67 -1.73 3.84
CA ARG A 140 -7.59 -0.59 3.70
C ARG A 140 -7.77 0.15 5.03
N GLU A 141 -7.98 -0.59 6.13
CA GLU A 141 -8.12 0.02 7.46
C GLU A 141 -6.81 0.68 7.93
N ASN A 142 -5.65 0.07 7.66
CA ASN A 142 -4.34 0.69 7.92
C ASN A 142 -4.19 2.01 7.18
N ARG A 143 -4.39 2.01 5.86
CA ARG A 143 -4.19 3.21 5.02
C ARG A 143 -5.14 4.34 5.40
N ARG A 144 -6.41 4.02 5.69
CA ARG A 144 -7.37 5.00 6.21
C ARG A 144 -6.98 5.51 7.59
N GLY A 145 -6.43 4.65 8.44
CA GLY A 145 -5.89 5.01 9.75
C GLY A 145 -4.70 5.98 9.66
N GLU A 146 -3.76 5.73 8.75
CA GLU A 146 -2.62 6.62 8.49
C GLU A 146 -3.07 8.03 8.07
N PHE A 147 -4.00 8.12 7.10
CA PHE A 147 -4.53 9.41 6.66
C PHE A 147 -5.27 10.13 7.78
N LEU A 148 -6.13 9.42 8.52
CA LEU A 148 -6.86 10.00 9.65
C LEU A 148 -5.89 10.50 10.73
N ALA A 149 -4.86 9.72 11.08
CA ALA A 149 -3.87 10.11 12.08
C ALA A 149 -3.12 11.38 11.66
N PHE A 150 -2.70 11.46 10.40
CA PHE A 150 -2.04 12.66 9.85
C PHE A 150 -2.96 13.88 9.89
N GLU A 151 -4.18 13.76 9.37
CA GLU A 151 -5.17 14.85 9.37
C GLU A 151 -5.48 15.33 10.80
N THR A 152 -5.66 14.40 11.74
CA THR A 152 -5.90 14.70 13.16
C THR A 152 -4.73 15.46 13.78
N GLU A 153 -3.48 15.01 13.60
CA GLU A 153 -2.29 15.68 14.15
C GLU A 153 -2.17 17.11 13.63
N VAL A 154 -2.38 17.33 12.32
CA VAL A 154 -2.36 18.65 11.70
C VAL A 154 -3.43 19.56 12.32
N LEU A 155 -4.68 19.10 12.39
CA LEU A 155 -5.79 19.89 12.93
C LEU A 155 -5.61 20.18 14.43
N CYS A 156 -5.21 19.20 15.23
CA CYS A 156 -4.90 19.38 16.63
C CYS A 156 -3.74 20.37 16.84
N THR A 157 -2.73 20.35 15.97
CA THR A 157 -1.61 21.30 16.01
C THR A 157 -2.08 22.72 15.71
N ILE A 158 -2.85 22.92 14.65
CA ILE A 158 -3.41 24.24 14.29
C ILE A 158 -4.31 24.74 15.43
N ALA A 159 -5.19 23.88 15.97
CA ALA A 159 -6.05 24.22 17.11
C ALA A 159 -5.21 24.64 18.33
N ALA A 160 -4.14 23.91 18.63
CA ALA A 160 -3.24 24.24 19.74
C ALA A 160 -2.53 25.59 19.57
N LEU A 161 -2.11 25.92 18.34
CA LEU A 161 -1.55 27.24 18.03
C LEU A 161 -2.55 28.38 18.21
N THR A 162 -3.86 28.09 18.15
CA THR A 162 -4.95 29.04 18.43
C THR A 162 -5.46 29.01 19.87
N GLY A 163 -4.81 28.25 20.77
CA GLY A 163 -5.10 28.23 22.20
C GLY A 163 -5.95 27.05 22.70
N ALA A 164 -6.19 26.02 21.88
CA ALA A 164 -6.74 24.74 22.35
C ALA A 164 -5.65 23.85 23.00
N ASP A 165 -6.05 22.83 23.74
CA ASP A 165 -5.10 21.84 24.27
C ASP A 165 -4.75 20.79 23.20
N TYR A 166 -3.48 20.39 23.15
CA TYR A 166 -3.02 19.29 22.29
C TYR A 166 -3.26 17.94 22.98
N PRO A 167 -4.06 17.00 22.41
CA PRO A 167 -4.45 15.75 23.07
C PRO A 167 -3.35 14.67 23.01
N LEU A 168 -2.14 14.98 23.48
CA LEU A 168 -0.92 14.16 23.33
C LEU A 168 -1.09 12.72 23.80
N ALA A 169 -1.67 12.49 24.98
CA ALA A 169 -1.80 11.16 25.55
C ALA A 169 -2.72 10.26 24.70
N ALA A 170 -3.88 10.79 24.29
CA ALA A 170 -4.84 10.07 23.46
C ALA A 170 -4.26 9.74 22.08
N LEU A 171 -3.60 10.70 21.42
CA LEU A 171 -2.97 10.49 20.12
C LEU A 171 -1.84 9.47 20.21
N ARG A 172 -1.00 9.55 21.24
CA ARG A 172 0.09 8.58 21.47
C ARG A 172 -0.43 7.15 21.58
N ASP A 173 -1.51 6.93 22.31
CA ASP A 173 -2.06 5.59 22.49
C ASP A 173 -2.74 5.07 21.22
N ALA A 174 -3.39 5.94 20.43
CA ALA A 174 -3.89 5.60 19.10
C ALA A 174 -2.73 5.24 18.14
N TRP A 175 -1.65 6.03 18.10
CA TRP A 175 -0.46 5.72 17.31
C TRP A 175 0.16 4.37 17.66
N LYS A 176 0.26 4.03 18.94
CA LYS A 176 0.76 2.71 19.36
C LYS A 176 -0.09 1.57 18.80
N LYS A 177 -1.43 1.73 18.78
CA LYS A 177 -2.32 0.73 18.17
C LYS A 177 -2.10 0.62 16.66
N LEU A 178 -1.88 1.74 15.97
CA LEU A 178 -1.61 1.76 14.53
C LEU A 178 -0.31 1.00 14.24
N LEU A 179 0.77 1.38 14.92
CA LEU A 179 2.08 0.76 14.75
C LEU A 179 2.09 -0.72 15.16
N LEU A 180 1.31 -1.11 16.18
CA LEU A 180 1.15 -2.52 16.56
C LEU A 180 0.54 -3.32 15.40
N ASN A 181 -0.51 -2.80 14.76
CA ASN A 181 -1.13 -3.47 13.64
C ASN A 181 -0.29 -3.42 12.34
N GLN A 182 0.77 -2.62 12.31
CA GLN A 182 1.79 -2.61 11.25
C GLN A 182 2.91 -3.64 11.46
N PHE A 183 2.79 -4.50 12.47
CA PHE A 183 3.69 -5.64 12.65
C PHE A 183 3.76 -6.48 11.37
N HIS A 184 4.95 -7.01 11.09
CA HIS A 184 5.28 -7.62 9.80
C HIS A 184 4.52 -8.92 9.50
N ASP A 185 3.83 -9.50 10.47
CA ASP A 185 2.87 -10.57 10.20
C ASP A 185 1.43 -10.07 10.16
N ILE A 186 1.08 -9.03 10.93
CA ILE A 186 -0.29 -8.49 11.02
C ILE A 186 -0.68 -7.77 9.73
N LEU A 187 0.06 -6.71 9.35
CA LEU A 187 -0.32 -5.90 8.18
C LEU A 187 -0.23 -6.70 6.87
N PRO A 188 0.84 -7.50 6.65
CA PRO A 188 0.92 -8.49 5.58
C PRO A 188 -0.22 -9.51 5.55
N GLY A 189 -1.09 -9.57 6.57
CA GLY A 189 -2.30 -10.40 6.57
C GLY A 189 -1.97 -11.86 6.80
N SER A 190 -0.91 -12.07 7.57
CA SER A 190 -0.11 -13.26 7.57
C SER A 190 -0.22 -13.96 8.94
N HIS A 191 -1.45 -14.20 9.36
CA HIS A 191 -1.79 -14.68 10.69
C HIS A 191 -3.11 -15.46 10.68
N THR A 192 -3.44 -16.04 11.84
CA THR A 192 -4.71 -16.74 12.04
C THR A 192 -5.91 -15.79 11.99
N ALA A 193 -7.11 -16.36 11.87
CA ALA A 193 -8.35 -15.59 11.87
C ALA A 193 -8.59 -14.83 13.20
N ALA A 194 -8.13 -15.35 14.35
CA ALA A 194 -8.28 -14.66 15.63
C ALA A 194 -7.55 -13.31 15.63
N VAL A 195 -6.28 -13.31 15.20
CA VAL A 195 -5.46 -12.08 15.08
C VAL A 195 -6.09 -11.09 14.10
N TYR A 196 -6.73 -11.58 13.03
CA TYR A 196 -7.45 -10.71 12.08
C TYR A 196 -8.57 -9.91 12.76
N TRP A 197 -9.40 -10.58 13.56
CA TRP A 197 -10.52 -9.93 14.23
C TRP A 197 -10.06 -8.96 15.31
N ASP A 198 -9.02 -9.34 16.08
CA ASP A 198 -8.40 -8.45 17.08
C ASP A 198 -7.81 -7.19 16.42
N ALA A 199 -7.13 -7.34 15.28
CA ALA A 199 -6.57 -6.22 14.54
C ALA A 199 -7.69 -5.27 14.04
N LEU A 200 -8.80 -5.79 13.52
CA LEU A 200 -9.93 -4.97 13.07
C LEU A 200 -10.60 -4.20 14.21
N GLU A 201 -10.77 -4.80 15.39
CA GLU A 201 -11.31 -4.08 16.55
C GLU A 201 -10.32 -3.01 17.04
N SER A 202 -9.01 -3.34 17.08
CA SER A 202 -7.95 -2.37 17.40
C SER A 202 -7.95 -1.17 16.43
N TYR A 203 -8.16 -1.39 15.12
CA TYR A 203 -8.32 -0.31 14.14
C TYR A 203 -9.56 0.55 14.41
N LYS A 204 -10.69 -0.06 14.78
CA LYS A 204 -11.92 0.66 15.10
C LYS A 204 -11.75 1.54 16.34
N GLU A 205 -11.15 1.01 17.41
CA GLU A 205 -10.85 1.77 18.64
C GLU A 205 -9.93 2.98 18.34
N MET A 206 -8.81 2.72 17.66
CA MET A 206 -7.84 3.76 17.28
C MET A 206 -8.48 4.86 16.43
N LYS A 207 -9.24 4.50 15.39
CA LYS A 207 -9.91 5.48 14.52
C LYS A 207 -10.95 6.30 15.29
N SER A 208 -11.63 5.71 16.26
CA SER A 208 -12.56 6.45 17.12
C SER A 208 -11.85 7.54 17.93
N VAL A 209 -10.66 7.23 18.48
CA VAL A 209 -9.83 8.20 19.20
C VAL A 209 -9.35 9.33 18.26
N PHE A 210 -8.81 8.98 17.10
CA PHE A 210 -8.35 9.99 16.14
C PHE A 210 -9.49 10.86 15.61
N ALA A 211 -10.65 10.27 15.28
CA ALA A 211 -11.83 11.00 14.82
C ALA A 211 -12.35 11.95 15.90
N THR A 212 -12.43 11.50 17.16
CA THR A 212 -12.85 12.36 18.28
C THR A 212 -11.91 13.55 18.45
N ALA A 213 -10.60 13.32 18.42
CA ALA A 213 -9.61 14.40 18.54
C ALA A 213 -9.68 15.39 17.36
N ARG A 214 -9.85 14.86 16.13
CA ARG A 214 -10.05 15.66 14.91
C ARG A 214 -11.29 16.54 15.02
N ASP A 215 -12.42 15.94 15.39
CA ASP A 215 -13.72 16.62 15.44
C ASP A 215 -13.72 17.71 16.52
N ASN A 216 -13.07 17.46 17.67
CA ASN A 216 -12.84 18.48 18.71
C ASN A 216 -11.98 19.64 18.19
N ALA A 217 -10.90 19.35 17.45
CA ALA A 217 -10.04 20.37 16.87
C ALA A 217 -10.80 21.21 15.82
N ILE A 218 -11.54 20.57 14.92
CA ILE A 218 -12.41 21.23 13.94
C ILE A 218 -13.43 22.11 14.67
N GLY A 219 -14.13 21.57 15.67
CA GLY A 219 -15.12 22.33 16.45
C GLY A 219 -14.53 23.55 17.16
N SER A 220 -13.28 23.47 17.62
CA SER A 220 -12.57 24.62 18.18
C SER A 220 -12.25 25.69 17.13
N LEU A 221 -11.82 25.26 15.94
CA LEU A 221 -11.38 26.12 14.83
C LEU A 221 -12.54 26.78 14.08
N THR A 222 -13.72 26.17 14.07
CA THR A 222 -14.90 26.67 13.36
C THR A 222 -15.92 27.38 14.25
N ARG A 223 -15.56 27.68 15.51
CA ARG A 223 -16.43 28.41 16.46
C ARG A 223 -16.94 29.71 15.84
N GLY A 224 -18.27 29.84 15.72
CA GLY A 224 -18.95 31.01 15.14
C GLY A 224 -19.42 30.84 13.70
N SER A 225 -19.17 29.71 13.05
CA SER A 225 -19.73 29.38 11.73
C SER A 225 -21.21 28.99 11.84
N SER A 226 -22.03 29.35 10.84
CA SER A 226 -23.43 28.91 10.79
C SER A 226 -23.51 27.41 10.50
N PRO A 227 -24.45 26.65 11.10
CA PRO A 227 -24.68 25.23 10.79
C PRO A 227 -25.07 24.96 9.32
N SER A 228 -25.47 25.99 8.57
CA SER A 228 -25.83 25.91 7.15
C SER A 228 -24.65 26.05 6.19
N ASP A 229 -23.47 26.41 6.69
CA ASP A 229 -22.28 26.67 5.88
C ASP A 229 -21.31 25.49 5.93
N PHE A 230 -21.02 24.88 4.78
CA PHE A 230 -19.94 23.90 4.70
C PHE A 230 -18.58 24.62 4.71
N THR A 231 -17.62 24.06 5.43
CA THR A 231 -16.23 24.52 5.44
C THR A 231 -15.33 23.34 5.08
N PHE A 232 -14.42 23.55 4.14
CA PHE A 232 -13.41 22.57 3.76
C PHE A 232 -12.09 22.90 4.42
N PHE A 233 -11.37 21.86 4.82
CA PHE A 233 -9.99 21.95 5.25
C PHE A 233 -9.11 21.21 4.25
N ASN A 234 -8.03 21.84 3.79
CA ASN A 234 -7.02 21.18 2.98
C ASN A 234 -5.84 20.75 3.87
N PRO A 235 -5.69 19.44 4.16
CA PRO A 235 -4.60 18.94 4.99
C PRO A 235 -3.26 18.82 4.24
N PHE A 236 -3.21 19.12 2.94
CA PHE A 236 -2.02 18.96 2.11
C PHE A 236 -1.17 20.23 2.06
N SER A 237 0.09 20.07 1.68
CA SER A 237 1.07 21.14 1.51
C SER A 237 0.98 21.85 0.14
N PHE A 238 -0.04 21.58 -0.66
CA PHE A 238 -0.28 22.18 -1.98
C PHE A 238 -1.76 22.57 -2.15
N PRO A 239 -2.06 23.61 -2.96
CA PRO A 239 -3.44 24.01 -3.24
C PRO A 239 -4.24 22.88 -3.89
N ARG A 240 -5.53 22.77 -3.57
CA ARG A 240 -6.38 21.67 -4.05
C ARG A 240 -7.78 22.16 -4.41
N ASP A 241 -8.19 21.89 -5.64
CA ASP A 241 -9.59 21.95 -6.09
C ASP A 241 -10.06 20.52 -6.38
N THR A 242 -11.14 20.08 -5.72
CA THR A 242 -11.59 18.70 -5.76
C THR A 242 -13.10 18.62 -5.53
N ILE A 243 -13.63 17.41 -5.72
CA ILE A 243 -14.95 17.04 -5.21
C ILE A 243 -14.81 16.55 -3.76
N ALA A 244 -15.64 17.07 -2.86
CA ALA A 244 -15.72 16.67 -1.46
C ALA A 244 -17.08 16.07 -1.13
N GLU A 245 -17.09 15.02 -0.30
CA GLU A 245 -18.30 14.42 0.25
C GLU A 245 -18.83 15.25 1.43
N LEU A 246 -20.13 15.53 1.44
CA LEU A 246 -20.81 16.25 2.50
C LEU A 246 -21.21 15.31 3.64
N PRO A 247 -21.13 15.77 4.91
CA PRO A 247 -21.47 14.94 6.08
C PRO A 247 -22.98 14.75 6.31
N CYS A 248 -23.85 15.20 5.39
CA CYS A 248 -25.31 15.18 5.56
C CYS A 248 -26.00 14.13 4.66
N SER A 249 -27.06 13.51 5.17
CA SER A 249 -27.88 12.52 4.44
C SER A 249 -28.79 13.14 3.37
N THR A 250 -29.21 14.39 3.58
CA THR A 250 -29.93 15.20 2.58
C THR A 250 -29.58 16.68 2.77
N PRO A 251 -28.91 17.32 1.81
CA PRO A 251 -28.67 18.76 1.83
C PRO A 251 -30.00 19.53 1.64
N GLY A 252 -30.05 20.75 2.16
CA GLY A 252 -31.21 21.64 1.98
C GLY A 252 -31.47 21.95 0.50
N PRO A 253 -32.71 22.31 0.13
CA PRO A 253 -33.08 22.57 -1.25
C PRO A 253 -32.36 23.82 -1.77
N SER A 254 -31.88 23.76 -3.02
CA SER A 254 -31.43 24.89 -3.87
C SER A 254 -29.98 25.40 -3.74
N ALA A 255 -28.98 24.52 -3.90
CA ALA A 255 -27.70 24.94 -4.46
C ALA A 255 -27.40 24.13 -5.73
N LEU A 256 -27.12 24.83 -6.84
CA LEU A 256 -26.82 24.25 -8.15
C LEU A 256 -25.58 23.34 -8.14
N ASN A 257 -24.77 23.43 -7.08
CA ASN A 257 -23.46 22.79 -6.98
C ASN A 257 -23.40 21.63 -6.00
N ILE A 258 -24.54 21.16 -5.51
CA ILE A 258 -24.60 19.92 -4.73
C ILE A 258 -25.14 18.82 -5.63
N GLN A 259 -24.38 17.74 -5.75
CA GLN A 259 -24.76 16.60 -6.57
C GLN A 259 -24.86 15.33 -5.73
N LYS A 260 -25.88 14.53 -6.03
CA LYS A 260 -26.03 13.17 -5.52
C LYS A 260 -25.15 12.21 -6.32
N GLN A 261 -24.44 11.33 -5.63
CA GLN A 261 -23.65 10.27 -6.23
C GLN A 261 -24.10 8.90 -5.72
N TYR A 262 -24.08 7.92 -6.62
CA TYR A 262 -24.35 6.53 -6.34
C TYR A 262 -23.05 5.82 -5.90
N VAL A 263 -23.12 5.06 -4.81
CA VAL A 263 -22.00 4.28 -4.30
C VAL A 263 -22.33 2.79 -4.48
N PRO A 264 -21.37 1.96 -4.95
CA PRO A 264 -21.57 0.53 -5.04
C PRO A 264 -22.10 -0.07 -3.73
N GLY A 265 -23.09 -0.96 -3.84
CA GLY A 265 -23.86 -1.51 -2.73
C GLY A 265 -25.19 -0.78 -2.48
N GLY A 266 -25.55 0.20 -3.32
CA GLY A 266 -26.83 0.93 -3.23
C GLY A 266 -26.84 2.09 -2.24
N ALA A 267 -25.68 2.48 -1.70
CA ALA A 267 -25.57 3.67 -0.86
C ALA A 267 -25.52 4.93 -1.71
N GLU A 268 -25.78 6.07 -1.08
CA GLU A 268 -25.80 7.38 -1.74
C GLU A 268 -24.96 8.35 -0.93
N ARG A 269 -24.26 9.25 -1.62
CA ARG A 269 -23.53 10.35 -0.99
C ARG A 269 -23.83 11.65 -1.69
N TRP A 270 -23.66 12.76 -0.99
CA TRP A 270 -23.80 14.10 -1.55
C TRP A 270 -22.44 14.73 -1.67
N VAL A 271 -22.17 15.38 -2.79
CA VAL A 271 -20.87 15.99 -3.06
C VAL A 271 -20.99 17.41 -3.57
N VAL A 272 -19.90 18.15 -3.40
CA VAL A 272 -19.73 19.54 -3.87
C VAL A 272 -18.32 19.73 -4.40
N ARG A 273 -18.15 20.69 -5.31
CA ARG A 273 -16.82 21.20 -5.64
C ARG A 273 -16.33 22.09 -4.51
N THR A 274 -15.09 21.92 -4.08
CA THR A 274 -14.49 22.73 -3.01
C THR A 274 -14.08 24.12 -3.49
N GLY A 275 -13.77 24.26 -4.77
CA GLY A 275 -12.93 25.35 -5.27
C GLY A 275 -11.49 25.14 -4.81
N GLU A 276 -10.59 26.02 -5.23
CA GLU A 276 -9.18 25.96 -4.80
C GLU A 276 -9.06 26.31 -3.31
N VAL A 277 -8.66 25.32 -2.50
CA VAL A 277 -8.35 25.51 -1.08
C VAL A 277 -6.84 25.51 -0.89
N GLN A 278 -6.31 26.56 -0.26
CA GLN A 278 -4.86 26.72 -0.05
C GLN A 278 -4.28 25.67 0.93
N PRO A 279 -2.97 25.40 0.91
CA PRO A 279 -2.33 24.45 1.82
C PRO A 279 -2.63 24.72 3.30
N PHE A 280 -2.90 23.67 4.07
CA PHE A 280 -3.15 23.73 5.52
C PHE A 280 -4.16 24.81 5.95
N SER A 281 -5.19 25.05 5.12
CA SER A 281 -6.12 26.16 5.31
C SER A 281 -7.58 25.73 5.22
N PHE A 282 -8.45 26.63 5.67
CA PHE A 282 -9.90 26.48 5.59
C PHE A 282 -10.48 27.37 4.49
N ALA A 283 -11.47 26.85 3.77
CA ALA A 283 -12.27 27.62 2.82
C ALA A 283 -13.75 27.38 3.08
N ARG A 284 -14.55 28.45 3.08
CA ARG A 284 -16.00 28.35 3.12
C ARG A 284 -16.51 27.92 1.75
N TRP A 285 -17.49 27.03 1.72
CA TRP A 285 -18.16 26.65 0.48
C TRP A 285 -18.92 27.83 -0.12
N ASP A 286 -18.82 27.96 -1.44
CA ASP A 286 -19.54 28.94 -2.23
C ASP A 286 -20.73 28.28 -2.97
N PRO A 287 -21.97 28.53 -2.54
CA PRO A 287 -23.16 27.97 -3.17
C PRO A 287 -23.46 28.56 -4.56
N GLU A 288 -22.85 29.70 -4.92
CA GLU A 288 -23.01 30.38 -6.21
C GLU A 288 -21.90 30.02 -7.22
N MET A 289 -20.92 29.21 -6.80
CA MET A 289 -19.79 28.80 -7.65
C MET A 289 -20.27 28.19 -8.97
N GLU A 290 -19.78 28.66 -10.10
CA GLU A 290 -20.23 28.09 -11.37
C GLU A 290 -19.66 26.67 -11.57
N VAL A 291 -20.54 25.73 -11.93
CA VAL A 291 -20.17 24.38 -12.34
C VAL A 291 -20.47 24.22 -13.82
N THR A 292 -19.44 24.40 -14.64
CA THR A 292 -19.49 24.20 -16.09
C THR A 292 -18.69 22.98 -16.52
N GLY A 293 -19.10 22.31 -17.59
CA GLY A 293 -18.36 21.20 -18.16
C GLY A 293 -19.24 20.36 -19.06
N ASP A 294 -18.75 20.07 -20.26
CA ASP A 294 -19.42 19.18 -21.20
C ASP A 294 -19.32 17.74 -20.70
N MET A 295 -20.34 17.36 -19.94
CA MET A 295 -20.52 16.03 -19.38
C MET A 295 -21.52 15.24 -20.21
N CYS A 296 -21.28 13.94 -20.39
CA CYS A 296 -22.22 13.05 -21.04
C CYS A 296 -22.14 11.67 -20.40
N ALA A 297 -23.28 11.08 -20.08
CA ALA A 297 -23.37 9.68 -19.69
C ALA A 297 -24.44 8.97 -20.53
N GLY A 298 -24.06 7.83 -21.10
CA GLY A 298 -24.92 6.86 -21.74
C GLY A 298 -24.43 5.46 -21.39
N CYS A 299 -25.24 4.43 -21.67
CA CYS A 299 -24.88 3.06 -21.29
C CYS A 299 -23.56 2.57 -21.92
N SER A 300 -23.14 3.12 -23.06
CA SER A 300 -21.91 2.76 -23.78
C SER A 300 -20.91 3.91 -23.92
N THR A 301 -21.16 5.08 -23.31
CA THR A 301 -20.28 6.24 -23.43
C THR A 301 -20.31 7.08 -22.17
N LEU A 302 -19.13 7.48 -21.68
CA LEU A 302 -18.99 8.37 -20.53
C LEU A 302 -17.95 9.43 -20.85
N ALA A 303 -18.32 10.71 -20.76
CA ALA A 303 -17.45 11.80 -21.15
C ALA A 303 -17.48 12.96 -20.16
N SER A 304 -16.33 13.62 -20.04
CA SER A 304 -16.12 14.88 -19.35
C SER A 304 -15.29 15.84 -20.22
N PRO A 305 -14.98 17.06 -19.75
CA PRO A 305 -14.02 17.93 -20.44
C PRO A 305 -12.62 17.31 -20.63
N PHE A 306 -12.25 16.33 -19.79
CA PHE A 306 -10.91 15.74 -19.79
C PHE A 306 -10.84 14.40 -20.52
N PHE A 307 -11.88 13.57 -20.41
CA PHE A 307 -11.86 12.20 -20.91
C PHE A 307 -13.12 11.83 -21.70
N GLU A 308 -12.97 10.89 -22.63
CA GLU A 308 -14.08 10.17 -23.27
C GLU A 308 -13.81 8.67 -23.19
N LEU A 309 -14.74 7.93 -22.61
CA LEU A 309 -14.70 6.48 -22.49
C LEU A 309 -15.82 5.90 -23.36
N ASN A 310 -15.49 4.88 -24.14
CA ASN A 310 -16.50 4.08 -24.84
C ASN A 310 -16.44 2.63 -24.34
N LEU A 311 -17.61 2.05 -24.14
CA LEU A 311 -17.79 0.68 -23.72
C LEU A 311 -18.48 -0.10 -24.84
N ASP A 312 -18.12 -1.38 -24.97
CA ASP A 312 -18.86 -2.31 -25.82
C ASP A 312 -20.11 -2.86 -25.10
N ASP A 313 -20.88 -3.67 -25.82
CA ASP A 313 -22.12 -4.30 -25.29
C ASP A 313 -21.85 -5.24 -24.11
N GLY A 314 -20.61 -5.72 -23.95
CA GLY A 314 -20.17 -6.55 -22.83
C GLY A 314 -19.70 -5.75 -21.61
N GLY A 315 -19.67 -4.41 -21.69
CA GLY A 315 -19.19 -3.51 -20.64
C GLY A 315 -17.67 -3.39 -20.54
N SER A 316 -16.94 -3.86 -21.55
CA SER A 316 -15.50 -3.66 -21.65
C SER A 316 -15.19 -2.27 -22.19
N ILE A 317 -14.21 -1.57 -21.59
CA ILE A 317 -13.81 -0.24 -22.05
C ILE A 317 -12.90 -0.41 -23.27
N CYS A 318 -13.44 -0.18 -24.45
CA CYS A 318 -12.72 -0.33 -25.72
C CYS A 318 -11.93 0.94 -26.11
N ARG A 319 -12.23 2.07 -25.48
CA ARG A 319 -11.59 3.37 -25.77
C ARG A 319 -11.50 4.25 -24.54
N ILE A 320 -10.37 4.93 -24.35
CA ILE A 320 -10.20 6.02 -23.38
C ILE A 320 -9.40 7.13 -24.05
N VAL A 321 -10.05 8.23 -24.39
CA VAL A 321 -9.43 9.41 -24.98
C VAL A 321 -9.08 10.41 -23.90
N ASP A 322 -7.82 10.85 -23.83
CA ASP A 322 -7.43 12.09 -23.15
C ASP A 322 -7.70 13.25 -24.11
N LYS A 323 -8.73 14.05 -23.83
CA LYS A 323 -9.17 15.18 -24.66
C LYS A 323 -8.21 16.36 -24.58
N VAL A 324 -7.48 16.51 -23.48
CA VAL A 324 -6.51 17.61 -23.28
C VAL A 324 -5.29 17.39 -24.18
N ARG A 325 -4.85 16.14 -24.30
CA ARG A 325 -3.67 15.76 -25.10
C ARG A 325 -4.02 15.21 -26.48
N ASP A 326 -5.31 15.16 -26.80
CA ASP A 326 -5.87 14.60 -28.04
C ASP A 326 -5.25 13.24 -28.41
N ARG A 327 -5.33 12.29 -27.47
CA ARG A 327 -4.72 10.95 -27.67
C ARG A 327 -5.51 9.81 -27.04
N GLU A 328 -5.39 8.66 -27.69
CA GLU A 328 -5.79 7.39 -27.13
C GLU A 328 -4.86 6.98 -25.97
N VAL A 329 -5.47 6.57 -24.86
CA VAL A 329 -4.77 6.09 -23.67
C VAL A 329 -4.49 4.59 -23.79
N LEU A 330 -5.42 3.80 -24.33
CA LEU A 330 -5.28 2.35 -24.46
C LEU A 330 -4.39 1.94 -25.64
N ALA A 331 -3.67 0.83 -25.48
CA ALA A 331 -2.92 0.23 -26.58
C ALA A 331 -3.88 -0.23 -27.71
N PRO A 332 -3.42 -0.34 -28.98
CA PRO A 332 -4.28 -0.78 -30.08
C PRO A 332 -4.96 -2.12 -29.78
N ALA A 333 -6.28 -2.18 -29.96
CA ALA A 333 -7.13 -3.35 -29.68
C ALA A 333 -7.11 -3.85 -28.21
N ALA A 334 -6.61 -3.06 -27.27
CA ALA A 334 -6.65 -3.39 -25.85
C ALA A 334 -7.97 -2.97 -25.19
N ILE A 335 -8.32 -3.66 -24.12
CA ILE A 335 -9.46 -3.34 -23.25
C ILE A 335 -8.93 -2.72 -21.96
N GLY A 336 -9.49 -1.57 -21.57
CA GLY A 336 -9.23 -0.95 -20.27
C GLY A 336 -10.14 -1.51 -19.19
N ASN A 337 -9.69 -1.43 -17.93
CA ASN A 337 -10.43 -1.97 -16.78
C ASN A 337 -10.78 -3.46 -16.99
N GLU A 338 -9.84 -4.22 -17.57
CA GLU A 338 -10.03 -5.64 -17.84
C GLU A 338 -9.90 -6.42 -16.51
N TRP A 339 -10.98 -7.01 -16.02
CA TRP A 339 -10.92 -7.86 -14.83
C TRP A 339 -10.39 -9.23 -15.21
N GLN A 340 -9.30 -9.64 -14.56
CA GLN A 340 -8.59 -10.88 -14.82
C GLN A 340 -8.63 -11.75 -13.56
N LEU A 341 -9.19 -12.95 -13.67
CA LEU A 341 -9.25 -13.93 -12.58
C LEU A 341 -8.28 -15.06 -12.85
N PHE A 342 -7.55 -15.47 -11.82
CA PHE A 342 -6.56 -16.54 -11.91
C PHE A 342 -6.74 -17.51 -10.74
N GLU A 343 -6.32 -18.76 -10.94
CA GLU A 343 -6.10 -19.68 -9.83
C GLU A 343 -4.87 -19.25 -9.02
N ASP A 344 -4.97 -19.30 -7.69
CA ASP A 344 -3.91 -18.97 -6.74
C ASP A 344 -3.73 -20.11 -5.74
N LYS A 345 -2.76 -20.99 -6.05
CA LYS A 345 -2.43 -22.19 -5.27
C LYS A 345 -0.91 -22.26 -5.07
N PRO A 346 -0.35 -21.45 -4.15
CA PRO A 346 1.09 -21.31 -4.03
C PRO A 346 1.78 -22.47 -3.28
N GLY A 347 1.01 -23.43 -2.77
CA GLY A 347 1.50 -24.67 -2.19
C GLY A 347 1.85 -24.55 -0.71
N VAL A 348 3.05 -24.05 -0.39
CA VAL A 348 3.60 -24.13 0.98
C VAL A 348 3.02 -23.05 1.90
N TYR A 349 3.04 -21.79 1.46
CA TYR A 349 2.63 -20.64 2.27
C TYR A 349 1.45 -19.89 1.64
N ASN A 350 0.25 -20.45 1.75
CA ASN A 350 -0.97 -20.01 1.07
C ASN A 350 -1.28 -18.50 1.10
N ALA A 351 -1.06 -17.83 2.24
CA ALA A 351 -1.36 -16.41 2.33
C ALA A 351 -0.15 -15.52 2.03
N TRP A 352 1.07 -16.09 2.02
CA TRP A 352 2.29 -15.31 1.89
C TRP A 352 2.69 -15.28 0.43
N ASP A 353 2.69 -16.43 -0.23
CA ASP A 353 3.24 -16.56 -1.56
C ASP A 353 2.19 -16.35 -2.65
N LEU A 354 2.68 -15.87 -3.79
CA LEU A 354 2.01 -15.85 -5.07
C LEU A 354 3.07 -16.28 -6.09
N LEU A 355 2.89 -17.44 -6.70
CA LEU A 355 3.88 -18.04 -7.61
C LEU A 355 3.82 -17.36 -8.97
N GLU A 356 4.96 -17.14 -9.63
CA GLU A 356 5.02 -16.50 -10.96
C GLU A 356 4.05 -17.12 -11.98
N THR A 357 3.87 -18.44 -11.94
CA THR A 357 3.04 -19.20 -12.89
C THR A 357 1.54 -18.98 -12.72
N PHE A 358 1.08 -18.21 -11.72
CA PHE A 358 -0.36 -17.96 -11.53
C PHE A 358 -1.01 -17.33 -12.78
N GLU A 359 -0.25 -16.53 -13.54
CA GLU A 359 -0.73 -15.88 -14.76
C GLU A 359 -1.04 -16.88 -15.89
N GLU A 360 -0.45 -18.08 -15.86
CA GLU A 360 -0.73 -19.17 -16.81
C GLU A 360 -2.09 -19.84 -16.55
N HIS A 361 -2.65 -19.66 -15.35
CA HIS A 361 -3.91 -20.25 -14.90
C HIS A 361 -5.05 -19.22 -14.90
N LYS A 362 -5.14 -18.42 -15.97
CA LYS A 362 -6.25 -17.47 -16.19
C LYS A 362 -7.56 -18.22 -16.36
N LEU A 363 -8.59 -17.77 -15.64
CA LEU A 363 -9.95 -18.27 -15.71
C LEU A 363 -10.80 -17.33 -16.57
N ASP A 364 -11.84 -17.91 -17.19
CA ASP A 364 -12.81 -17.13 -17.96
C ASP A 364 -13.53 -16.12 -17.05
N MET A 365 -13.64 -14.90 -17.55
CA MET A 365 -14.35 -13.81 -16.88
C MET A 365 -15.62 -13.49 -17.66
N PRO A 366 -16.82 -13.73 -17.09
CA PRO A 366 -18.07 -13.34 -17.73
C PRO A 366 -18.18 -11.83 -17.94
N ASP A 367 -18.87 -11.46 -19.01
CA ASP A 367 -19.22 -10.06 -19.33
C ASP A 367 -20.08 -9.41 -18.22
N TRP A 368 -20.17 -8.08 -18.28
CA TRP A 368 -21.08 -7.35 -17.41
C TRP A 368 -22.54 -7.62 -17.80
N SER A 369 -23.36 -7.96 -16.81
CA SER A 369 -24.79 -8.28 -17.01
C SER A 369 -25.70 -7.06 -17.03
N SER A 370 -25.24 -5.90 -16.56
CA SER A 370 -25.99 -4.64 -16.56
C SER A 370 -25.02 -3.47 -16.64
N LEU A 371 -25.37 -2.48 -17.47
CA LEU A 371 -24.72 -1.19 -17.63
C LEU A 371 -25.81 -0.12 -17.49
N GLU A 372 -25.77 0.65 -16.41
CA GLU A 372 -26.79 1.63 -16.07
C GLU A 372 -26.17 3.00 -15.82
N VAL A 373 -26.71 4.05 -16.45
CA VAL A 373 -26.38 5.43 -16.06
C VAL A 373 -27.00 5.67 -14.68
N VAL A 374 -26.15 5.89 -13.68
CA VAL A 374 -26.56 6.13 -12.29
C VAL A 374 -26.37 7.58 -11.86
N GLU A 375 -25.58 8.34 -12.62
CA GLU A 375 -25.36 9.76 -12.39
C GLU A 375 -25.26 10.51 -13.71
N GLU A 376 -26.07 11.55 -13.84
CA GLU A 376 -25.97 12.56 -14.89
C GLU A 376 -26.18 13.92 -14.24
N GLY A 377 -25.07 14.59 -13.91
CA GLY A 377 -25.11 15.87 -13.23
C GLY A 377 -23.93 16.77 -13.59
N PRO A 378 -23.98 18.04 -13.16
CA PRO A 378 -23.01 19.04 -13.57
C PRO A 378 -21.61 18.83 -12.97
N LEU A 379 -21.49 18.16 -11.82
CA LEU A 379 -20.19 17.87 -11.18
C LEU A 379 -19.57 16.56 -11.66
N SER A 380 -20.39 15.53 -11.82
CA SER A 380 -19.94 14.20 -12.22
C SER A 380 -20.98 13.46 -13.06
N ALA A 381 -20.51 12.50 -13.83
CA ALA A 381 -21.36 11.56 -14.52
C ALA A 381 -20.79 10.15 -14.31
N ALA A 382 -21.66 9.15 -14.20
CA ALA A 382 -21.25 7.80 -13.85
C ALA A 382 -22.15 6.73 -14.42
N ILE A 383 -21.52 5.61 -14.76
CA ILE A 383 -22.18 4.35 -15.12
C ILE A 383 -21.89 3.29 -14.06
N CYS A 384 -22.90 2.50 -13.74
CA CYS A 384 -22.80 1.36 -12.85
C CYS A 384 -22.84 0.08 -13.67
N LEU A 385 -21.84 -0.77 -13.46
CA LEU A 385 -21.70 -2.06 -14.10
C LEU A 385 -21.92 -3.15 -13.04
N ARG A 386 -22.72 -4.16 -13.37
CA ARG A 386 -22.97 -5.30 -12.48
C ARG A 386 -22.65 -6.60 -13.17
N ARG A 387 -22.05 -7.54 -12.43
CA ARG A 387 -21.71 -8.86 -12.95
C ARG A 387 -21.73 -9.92 -11.86
N GLN A 388 -21.99 -11.15 -12.30
CA GLN A 388 -21.84 -12.35 -11.50
C GLN A 388 -20.78 -13.23 -12.14
N PHE A 389 -19.86 -13.76 -11.33
CA PHE A 389 -18.81 -14.65 -11.80
C PHE A 389 -18.60 -15.74 -10.76
N TYR A 390 -18.74 -17.00 -11.19
CA TYR A 390 -18.69 -18.17 -10.31
C TYR A 390 -19.60 -18.01 -9.08
N ASN A 391 -19.05 -18.00 -7.87
CA ASN A 391 -19.79 -17.88 -6.61
C ASN A 391 -19.89 -16.42 -6.13
N SER A 392 -19.32 -15.48 -6.87
CA SER A 392 -19.15 -14.08 -6.48
C SER A 392 -19.97 -13.14 -7.35
N ARG A 393 -20.22 -11.95 -6.82
CA ARG A 393 -20.84 -10.84 -7.57
C ARG A 393 -20.06 -9.55 -7.35
N ALA A 394 -20.09 -8.69 -8.35
CA ALA A 394 -19.47 -7.37 -8.27
C ALA A 394 -20.39 -6.30 -8.83
N GLU A 395 -20.24 -5.12 -8.26
CA GLU A 395 -20.78 -3.86 -8.75
C GLU A 395 -19.65 -2.85 -8.81
N GLN A 396 -19.48 -2.20 -9.96
CA GLN A 396 -18.45 -1.19 -10.15
C GLN A 396 -19.06 0.07 -10.74
N VAL A 397 -18.76 1.21 -10.15
CA VAL A 397 -19.18 2.52 -10.68
C VAL A 397 -17.96 3.20 -11.29
N ILE A 398 -18.05 3.49 -12.58
CA ILE A 398 -17.06 4.26 -13.33
C ILE A 398 -17.54 5.70 -13.42
N ARG A 399 -16.71 6.65 -13.00
CA ARG A 399 -17.11 8.05 -12.93
C ARG A 399 -16.06 9.00 -13.43
N VAL A 400 -16.54 10.05 -14.07
CA VAL A 400 -15.75 11.19 -14.54
C VAL A 400 -16.28 12.48 -13.94
N TYR A 401 -15.44 13.50 -13.93
CA TYR A 401 -15.72 14.78 -13.27
C TYR A 401 -15.56 15.94 -14.25
N ALA A 402 -16.37 16.99 -14.06
CA ALA A 402 -16.32 18.19 -14.87
C ALA A 402 -15.02 19.01 -14.64
N HIS A 403 -14.53 19.05 -13.39
CA HIS A 403 -13.42 19.93 -12.97
C HIS A 403 -12.18 19.18 -12.47
N VAL A 404 -12.20 17.85 -12.44
CA VAL A 404 -11.07 17.04 -11.97
C VAL A 404 -10.64 16.09 -13.09
N PRO A 405 -9.37 16.12 -13.55
CA PRO A 405 -8.87 15.22 -14.59
C PRO A 405 -8.60 13.83 -14.00
N ARG A 406 -9.66 13.16 -13.54
CA ARG A 406 -9.62 11.83 -12.93
C ARG A 406 -10.79 10.97 -13.39
N ILE A 407 -10.54 9.66 -13.54
CA ILE A 407 -11.55 8.63 -13.72
C ILE A 407 -11.52 7.75 -12.47
N ASP A 408 -12.65 7.63 -11.78
CA ASP A 408 -12.77 6.81 -10.57
C ASP A 408 -13.46 5.48 -10.88
N PHE A 409 -12.90 4.40 -10.31
CA PHE A 409 -13.43 3.04 -10.37
C PHE A 409 -13.77 2.58 -8.96
N GLU A 410 -14.99 2.86 -8.51
CA GLU A 410 -15.45 2.44 -7.19
C GLU A 410 -16.00 1.02 -7.29
N THR A 411 -15.39 0.07 -6.58
CA THR A 411 -15.69 -1.36 -6.76
C THR A 411 -16.17 -1.99 -5.46
N PHE A 412 -17.32 -2.66 -5.51
CA PHE A 412 -17.80 -3.57 -4.49
C PHE A 412 -17.78 -5.01 -5.02
N VAL A 413 -17.23 -5.92 -4.23
CA VAL A 413 -17.20 -7.35 -4.55
C VAL A 413 -17.70 -8.16 -3.35
N SER A 414 -18.77 -8.92 -3.54
CA SER A 414 -19.17 -9.99 -2.62
C SER A 414 -18.37 -11.23 -3.01
N TRP A 415 -17.18 -11.35 -2.45
CA TRP A 415 -16.21 -12.38 -2.80
C TRP A 415 -16.44 -13.69 -2.05
N HIS A 416 -16.71 -14.75 -2.79
CA HIS A 416 -16.92 -16.11 -2.26
C HIS A 416 -16.08 -17.16 -3.02
N GLU A 417 -15.02 -16.74 -3.72
CA GLU A 417 -14.07 -17.67 -4.31
C GLU A 417 -13.00 -18.12 -3.30
N SER A 418 -12.48 -19.31 -3.52
CA SER A 418 -11.35 -19.89 -2.78
C SER A 418 -10.17 -20.10 -3.72
N GLU A 419 -8.95 -19.84 -3.25
CA GLU A 419 -7.71 -20.07 -4.03
C GLU A 419 -7.73 -19.37 -5.39
N ARG A 420 -8.15 -18.10 -5.40
CA ARG A 420 -8.20 -17.27 -6.59
C ARG A 420 -7.74 -15.86 -6.28
N ILE A 421 -7.16 -15.23 -7.30
CA ILE A 421 -6.77 -13.83 -7.29
C ILE A 421 -7.47 -13.09 -8.42
N LEU A 422 -7.97 -11.89 -8.09
CA LEU A 422 -8.56 -10.98 -9.05
C LEU A 422 -7.64 -9.77 -9.26
N LYS A 423 -7.29 -9.50 -10.51
CA LYS A 423 -6.55 -8.31 -10.96
C LYS A 423 -7.44 -7.48 -11.89
N VAL A 424 -7.08 -6.20 -12.05
CA VAL A 424 -7.66 -5.32 -13.07
C VAL A 424 -6.52 -4.76 -13.90
N ALA A 425 -6.59 -4.89 -15.22
CA ALA A 425 -5.55 -4.47 -16.14
C ALA A 425 -5.97 -3.23 -16.96
N PHE A 426 -4.99 -2.37 -17.22
CA PHE A 426 -5.09 -1.22 -18.12
C PHE A 426 -3.89 -1.25 -19.07
N PRO A 427 -3.98 -1.92 -20.22
CA PRO A 427 -2.90 -1.95 -21.21
C PRO A 427 -2.81 -0.58 -21.90
N VAL A 428 -1.90 0.27 -21.44
CA VAL A 428 -1.75 1.64 -21.92
C VAL A 428 -0.82 1.75 -23.14
N ARG A 429 -1.09 2.72 -24.01
CA ARG A 429 -0.26 3.07 -25.18
C ARG A 429 0.95 3.89 -24.76
N VAL A 430 1.79 3.32 -23.92
CA VAL A 430 3.03 3.93 -23.44
C VAL A 430 4.18 2.98 -23.72
N LYS A 431 5.21 3.48 -24.42
CA LYS A 431 6.47 2.77 -24.61
C LYS A 431 7.52 3.42 -23.71
N ALA A 432 7.87 2.74 -22.62
CA ALA A 432 8.88 3.16 -21.66
C ALA A 432 9.81 1.98 -21.31
N GLN A 433 10.97 2.27 -20.74
CA GLN A 433 11.87 1.24 -20.19
C GLN A 433 11.61 1.00 -18.70
N HIS A 434 11.10 2.03 -18.01
CA HIS A 434 10.84 1.98 -16.57
C HIS A 434 9.47 2.55 -16.23
N TYR A 435 9.00 2.20 -15.03
CA TYR A 435 7.84 2.77 -14.39
C TYR A 435 8.19 3.27 -12.99
N LEU A 436 7.45 4.27 -12.51
CA LEU A 436 7.60 4.82 -11.17
C LEU A 436 6.50 4.24 -10.26
N THR A 437 6.90 3.83 -9.06
CA THR A 437 5.95 3.47 -8.00
C THR A 437 6.16 4.35 -6.79
N ASP A 438 5.05 4.80 -6.20
CA ASP A 438 5.07 5.46 -4.91
C ASP A 438 5.45 4.48 -3.80
N THR A 439 6.29 4.93 -2.86
CA THR A 439 6.77 4.17 -1.70
C THR A 439 6.76 5.03 -0.45
N SER A 440 7.06 4.47 0.72
CA SER A 440 6.99 5.18 1.99
C SER A 440 7.89 6.42 2.10
N ALA A 441 8.94 6.53 1.28
CA ALA A 441 9.92 7.61 1.36
C ALA A 441 10.15 8.36 0.03
N GLY A 442 9.37 8.07 -1.02
CA GLY A 442 9.51 8.69 -2.34
C GLY A 442 9.12 7.74 -3.47
N ALA A 443 9.44 8.11 -4.71
CA ALA A 443 9.19 7.27 -5.88
C ALA A 443 10.40 6.39 -6.20
N LEU A 444 10.14 5.11 -6.48
CA LEU A 444 11.13 4.17 -7.00
C LEU A 444 10.90 3.92 -8.48
N GLU A 445 11.97 3.99 -9.27
CA GLU A 445 12.00 3.59 -10.67
C GLU A 445 12.30 2.09 -10.78
N ARG A 446 11.50 1.35 -11.56
CA ARG A 446 11.68 -0.09 -11.81
C ARG A 446 11.62 -0.38 -13.31
N PRO A 447 12.42 -1.33 -13.83
CA PRO A 447 12.35 -1.74 -15.23
C PRO A 447 11.04 -2.45 -15.53
N ILE A 448 10.49 -2.22 -16.73
CA ILE A 448 9.28 -2.87 -17.24
C ILE A 448 9.61 -4.22 -17.91
N HIS A 449 10.82 -4.37 -18.45
CA HIS A 449 11.27 -5.60 -19.08
C HIS A 449 11.71 -6.67 -18.07
N ARG A 450 11.74 -7.93 -18.51
CA ARG A 450 12.11 -9.12 -17.73
C ARG A 450 13.36 -9.82 -18.30
N ASN A 451 14.41 -9.05 -18.59
CA ASN A 451 15.63 -9.52 -19.26
C ASN A 451 16.58 -10.29 -18.34
N THR A 452 16.60 -9.95 -17.04
CA THR A 452 17.44 -10.62 -16.03
C THR A 452 16.59 -11.38 -15.03
N SER A 453 17.20 -12.32 -14.30
CA SER A 453 16.52 -13.05 -13.22
C SER A 453 16.04 -12.14 -12.08
N TRP A 454 16.74 -11.04 -11.82
CA TRP A 454 16.32 -10.01 -10.85
C TRP A 454 15.10 -9.23 -11.31
N GLU A 455 14.93 -9.05 -12.62
CA GLU A 455 13.78 -8.38 -13.22
C GLU A 455 12.56 -9.31 -13.33
N GLN A 456 12.80 -10.59 -13.64
CA GLN A 456 11.74 -11.62 -13.69
C GLN A 456 11.11 -11.85 -12.32
N ALA A 457 11.91 -11.76 -11.26
CA ALA A 457 11.41 -11.91 -9.89
C ALA A 457 10.44 -10.80 -9.44
N ARG A 458 10.24 -9.71 -10.19
CA ARG A 458 9.49 -8.54 -9.72
C ARG A 458 7.98 -8.59 -9.89
#